data_AF-A0A1V6IHM3-F1
#
_entry.id   AF-A0A1V6IHM3-F1
#
_cell.length_a   1.000
_cell.length_b   1.000
_cell.length_c   1.000
_cell.angle_alpha   90.00
_cell.angle_beta   90.00
_cell.angle_gamma   90.00
#
_symmetry.space_group_name_H-M   'P 1'
#
loop_
_entity.id
_entity.type
_entity.pdbx_description
1 polymer ?
#
loop_
_entity_poly.entity_id
_entity_poly.type
_entity_poly.pdbx_seq_one_letter_code
_entity_poly.pdbx_strand_id
1 'polypeptide(L)'
;MYSSEYISDLLLLDDMNREKLKGIKATFGEIDVGIEKNIKELEERLIPKEKIQAVIAENGNLEELTKDEIEKIFGERKGNLGIKNKPRSLSVFDIVDKYSLDYDDALKIEPEKDKIKHTIGDDNIEKKIMLLNEILIPEPIIKEKSFYSKLEDYQNKTYTDIQIPHSIVIKWLSEGVKIHENKEKCEFCGSPINYKDIEKKVESFVNNVKFEAEIFFKNEHQFFVKVLEDFNAFIQNKDKYEELLGNNLSYYINQIKGELDYFENLNNALYNNSQNITSLTPINTKELESLIDFLNKLIVDINKIKAKVMSQEEKSYPTLEL
;
A
#
# COMPACT_ATOMS: atom_id res chain seq x y z
N MET A 1 25.33 -91.04 22.61
CA MET A 1 24.06 -90.68 23.28
C MET A 1 23.92 -89.17 23.15
N TYR A 2 22.99 -88.68 22.33
CA TYR A 2 22.66 -87.25 22.28
C TYR A 2 21.71 -86.96 23.45
N SER A 3 22.04 -85.98 24.31
CA SER A 3 21.23 -85.62 25.48
C SER A 3 19.91 -84.96 25.05
N SER A 4 18.86 -85.07 25.87
CA SER A 4 17.58 -84.41 25.55
C SER A 4 17.69 -82.89 25.48
N GLU A 5 18.67 -82.31 26.17
CA GLU A 5 19.03 -80.89 26.10
C GLU A 5 19.57 -80.53 24.71
N TYR A 6 20.47 -81.34 24.14
CA TYR A 6 21.00 -81.12 22.79
C TYR A 6 19.90 -81.11 21.72
N ILE A 7 18.90 -81.99 21.87
CA ILE A 7 17.75 -82.07 20.95
C ILE A 7 16.82 -80.87 21.15
N SER A 8 16.63 -80.41 22.39
CA SER A 8 15.77 -79.27 22.70
C SER A 8 16.36 -77.97 22.17
N ASP A 9 17.68 -77.79 22.28
CA ASP A 9 18.40 -76.62 21.78
C ASP A 9 18.41 -76.52 20.26
N LEU A 10 18.57 -77.66 19.56
CA LEU A 10 18.54 -77.71 18.10
C LEU A 10 17.13 -77.48 17.53
N LEU A 11 16.09 -77.84 18.27
CA LEU A 11 14.70 -77.75 17.81
C LEU A 11 13.96 -76.50 18.34
N LEU A 12 14.64 -75.62 19.09
CA LEU A 12 14.10 -74.36 19.62
C LEU A 12 12.74 -74.54 20.32
N LEU A 13 12.61 -75.61 21.12
CA LEU A 13 11.35 -75.93 21.80
C LEU A 13 11.10 -74.94 22.95
N ASP A 14 10.00 -74.21 22.87
CA ASP A 14 9.53 -73.34 23.97
C ASP A 14 8.81 -74.19 25.04
N ASP A 15 9.06 -73.90 26.32
CA ASP A 15 8.59 -74.71 27.46
C ASP A 15 7.06 -74.82 27.53
N MET A 16 6.35 -73.89 26.89
CA MET A 16 4.89 -73.84 26.79
C MET A 16 4.29 -74.85 25.78
N ASN A 17 5.10 -75.49 24.93
CA ASN A 17 4.62 -76.28 23.78
C ASN A 17 5.10 -77.74 23.72
N ARG A 18 5.80 -78.26 24.74
CA ARG A 18 6.35 -79.63 24.72
C ARG A 18 5.31 -80.75 24.52
N GLU A 19 4.07 -80.53 24.96
CA GLU A 19 3.02 -81.57 24.95
C GLU A 19 2.04 -81.51 23.77
N LYS A 20 2.16 -80.52 22.87
CA LYS A 20 1.22 -80.36 21.73
C LYS A 20 1.98 -80.43 20.41
N LEU A 21 1.94 -81.61 19.77
CA LEU A 21 2.39 -81.81 18.39
C LEU A 21 1.52 -81.01 17.41
N LYS A 22 1.78 -79.71 17.29
CA LYS A 22 1.32 -78.85 16.20
C LYS A 22 2.56 -78.33 15.47
N GLY A 23 2.79 -78.83 14.26
CA GLY A 23 3.72 -78.30 13.25
C GLY A 23 5.07 -77.79 13.78
N ILE A 24 6.04 -78.69 13.96
CA ILE A 24 7.42 -78.31 14.28
C ILE A 24 8.03 -77.63 13.05
N LYS A 25 8.33 -76.32 13.12
CA LYS A 25 9.17 -75.64 12.14
C LYS A 25 10.61 -75.99 12.46
N ALA A 26 11.10 -77.09 11.90
CA ALA A 26 12.44 -77.59 12.20
C ALA A 26 13.48 -76.84 11.35
N THR A 27 14.27 -75.99 12.01
CA THR A 27 15.53 -75.45 11.49
C THR A 27 16.64 -76.45 11.80
N PHE A 28 17.44 -76.84 10.79
CA PHE A 28 18.45 -77.89 10.95
C PHE A 28 19.84 -77.35 10.66
N GLY A 29 20.68 -77.35 11.70
CA GLY A 29 22.08 -76.93 11.62
C GLY A 29 22.39 -75.80 12.60
N GLU A 30 23.58 -75.81 13.21
CA GLU A 30 24.00 -74.78 14.19
C GLU A 30 23.87 -73.35 13.64
N ILE A 31 24.12 -73.17 12.34
CA ILE A 31 23.99 -71.89 11.64
C ILE A 31 22.53 -71.41 11.62
N ASP A 32 21.59 -72.27 11.21
CA ASP A 32 20.17 -71.91 11.10
C ASP A 32 19.52 -71.67 12.47
N VAL A 33 19.92 -72.45 13.49
CA VAL A 33 19.48 -72.26 14.88
C VAL A 33 20.05 -70.95 15.45
N GLY A 34 21.31 -70.63 15.15
CA GLY A 34 21.94 -69.37 15.54
C GLY A 34 21.26 -68.15 14.92
N ILE A 35 20.87 -68.24 13.64
CA ILE A 35 20.14 -67.18 12.94
C ILE A 35 18.77 -66.93 13.59
N GLU A 36 17.98 -67.97 13.88
CA GLU A 36 16.66 -67.79 14.49
C GLU A 36 16.74 -67.24 15.93
N LYS A 37 17.76 -67.64 16.71
CA LYS A 37 18.04 -67.03 18.03
C LYS A 37 18.38 -65.54 17.89
N ASN A 38 19.26 -65.19 16.96
CA ASN A 38 19.59 -63.79 16.68
C ASN A 38 18.37 -62.98 16.22
N ILE A 39 17.48 -63.56 15.40
CA ILE A 39 16.24 -62.90 14.96
C ILE A 39 15.35 -62.60 16.17
N LYS A 40 15.12 -63.57 17.07
CA LYS A 40 14.33 -63.35 18.29
C LYS A 40 14.93 -62.27 19.20
N GLU A 41 16.24 -62.31 19.43
CA GLU A 41 16.93 -61.27 20.22
C GLU A 41 16.81 -59.87 19.59
N LEU A 42 16.84 -59.79 18.26
CA LEU A 42 16.63 -58.53 17.54
C LEU A 42 15.18 -58.05 17.62
N GLU A 43 14.21 -58.96 17.53
CA GLU A 43 12.78 -58.66 17.68
C GLU A 43 12.45 -58.14 19.09
N GLU A 44 13.03 -58.71 20.14
CA GLU A 44 12.87 -58.23 21.53
C GLU A 44 13.45 -56.82 21.75
N ARG A 45 14.44 -56.41 20.94
CA ARG A 45 15.05 -55.08 20.98
C ARG A 45 14.29 -54.03 20.18
N LEU A 46 13.31 -54.43 19.37
CA LEU A 46 12.49 -53.49 18.61
C LEU A 46 11.46 -52.82 19.53
N ILE A 47 11.44 -51.49 19.54
CA ILE A 47 10.40 -50.73 20.24
C ILE A 47 9.10 -50.89 19.46
N PRO A 48 8.00 -51.37 20.08
CA PRO A 48 6.71 -51.48 19.42
C PRO A 48 6.25 -50.13 18.89
N LYS A 49 5.73 -50.12 17.67
CA LYS A 49 5.25 -48.92 16.99
C LYS A 49 4.17 -48.20 17.81
N GLU A 50 3.37 -48.96 18.55
CA GLU A 50 2.31 -48.47 19.43
C GLU A 50 2.87 -47.62 20.57
N LYS A 51 4.02 -48.00 21.15
CA LYS A 51 4.69 -47.19 22.19
C LYS A 51 5.22 -45.88 21.63
N ILE A 52 5.78 -45.90 20.42
CA ILE A 52 6.26 -44.69 19.75
C ILE A 52 5.08 -43.76 19.45
N GLN A 53 3.96 -44.29 18.97
CA GLN A 53 2.75 -43.52 18.70
C GLN A 53 2.14 -42.90 19.97
N ALA A 54 2.14 -43.64 21.09
CA ALA A 54 1.68 -43.11 22.37
C ALA A 54 2.51 -41.91 22.83
N VAL A 55 3.85 -41.99 22.73
CA VAL A 55 4.76 -40.89 23.08
C VAL A 55 4.57 -39.68 22.15
N ILE A 56 4.36 -39.90 20.85
CA ILE A 56 4.08 -38.82 19.90
C ILE A 56 2.76 -38.10 20.27
N ALA A 57 1.72 -38.85 20.62
CA ALA A 57 0.43 -38.29 21.02
C ALA A 57 0.55 -37.50 22.34
N GLU A 58 1.29 -38.01 23.32
CA GLU A 58 1.55 -37.32 24.59
C GLU A 58 2.31 -36.02 24.38
N ASN A 59 3.36 -36.03 23.56
CA ASN A 59 4.12 -34.82 23.22
C ASN A 59 3.25 -33.77 22.50
N GLY A 60 2.39 -34.18 21.57
CA GLY A 60 1.46 -33.27 20.89
C GLY A 60 0.48 -32.60 21.85
N ASN A 61 -0.05 -33.36 22.82
CA ASN A 61 -0.92 -32.80 23.87
C ASN A 61 -0.17 -31.80 24.76
N LEU A 62 1.07 -32.11 25.15
CA LEU A 62 1.90 -31.19 25.94
C LEU A 62 2.20 -29.90 25.17
N GLU A 63 2.42 -29.98 23.86
CA GLU A 63 2.67 -28.82 23.01
C GLU A 63 1.44 -27.88 22.98
N GLU A 64 0.24 -28.43 22.80
CA GLU A 64 -1.00 -27.63 22.80
C GLU A 64 -1.29 -27.02 24.17
N LEU A 65 -1.12 -27.78 25.26
CA LEU A 65 -1.26 -27.24 26.63
C LEU A 65 -0.28 -26.08 26.88
N THR A 66 0.94 -26.18 26.35
CA THR A 66 1.93 -25.11 26.50
C THR A 66 1.54 -23.87 25.70
N LYS A 67 1.02 -24.03 24.48
CA LYS A 67 0.51 -22.91 23.67
C LYS A 67 -0.69 -22.23 24.34
N ASP A 68 -1.60 -22.99 24.93
CA ASP A 68 -2.74 -22.45 25.68
C ASP A 68 -2.29 -21.63 26.89
N GLU A 69 -1.29 -22.11 27.65
CA GLU A 69 -0.77 -21.35 28.79
C GLU A 69 -0.04 -20.07 28.34
N ILE A 70 0.72 -20.11 27.23
CA ILE A 70 1.35 -18.91 26.64
C ILE A 70 0.28 -17.88 26.27
N GLU A 71 -0.81 -18.30 25.63
CA GLU A 71 -1.89 -17.39 25.25
C GLU A 71 -2.65 -16.84 26.44
N LYS A 72 -2.84 -17.64 27.49
CA LYS A 72 -3.43 -17.17 28.74
C LYS A 72 -2.55 -16.10 29.39
N ILE A 73 -1.24 -16.34 29.51
CA ILE A 73 -0.28 -15.34 30.00
C ILE A 73 -0.34 -14.07 29.15
N PHE A 74 -0.39 -14.21 27.83
CA PHE A 74 -0.52 -13.10 26.90
C PHE A 74 -1.84 -12.34 27.13
N GLY A 75 -2.98 -13.02 27.20
CA GLY A 75 -4.30 -12.40 27.41
C GLY A 75 -4.41 -11.67 28.75
N GLU A 76 -3.91 -12.27 29.83
CA GLU A 76 -3.94 -11.69 31.18
C GLU A 76 -3.00 -10.48 31.31
N ARG A 77 -1.85 -10.49 30.63
CA ARG A 77 -0.80 -9.47 30.78
C ARG A 77 -0.73 -8.44 29.66
N LYS A 78 -1.41 -8.66 28.52
CA LYS A 78 -1.39 -7.73 27.38
C LYS A 78 -1.98 -6.37 27.77
N GLY A 79 -3.11 -6.30 28.46
CA GLY A 79 -3.78 -5.02 28.71
C GLY A 79 -3.93 -4.19 27.43
N ASN A 80 -3.47 -2.93 27.44
CA ASN A 80 -3.40 -2.03 26.27
C ASN A 80 -2.07 -2.10 25.49
N LEU A 81 -1.16 -3.02 25.81
CA LEU A 81 0.13 -3.15 25.15
C LEU A 81 -0.05 -3.54 23.67
N GLY A 82 0.63 -2.82 22.77
CA GLY A 82 0.68 -3.08 21.33
C GLY A 82 1.45 -4.35 20.91
N ILE A 83 1.80 -5.23 21.86
CA ILE A 83 2.49 -6.48 21.58
C ILE A 83 1.56 -7.40 20.79
N LYS A 84 2.02 -7.83 19.61
CA LYS A 84 1.27 -8.77 18.76
C LYS A 84 1.41 -10.19 19.29
N ASN A 85 0.29 -10.92 19.34
CA ASN A 85 0.32 -12.34 19.65
C ASN A 85 1.12 -13.09 18.58
N LYS A 86 1.87 -14.13 18.95
CA LYS A 86 2.59 -14.95 17.97
C LYS A 86 1.64 -16.03 17.42
N PRO A 87 1.76 -16.38 16.13
CA PRO A 87 0.84 -17.32 15.51
C PRO A 87 1.02 -18.74 16.06
N ARG A 88 -0.09 -19.39 16.41
CA ARG A 88 -0.16 -20.79 16.88
C ARG A 88 0.40 -21.83 15.88
N SER A 89 0.56 -21.44 14.61
CA SER A 89 1.16 -22.28 13.58
C SER A 89 2.67 -22.54 13.78
N LEU A 90 3.31 -21.80 14.69
CA LEU A 90 4.72 -21.99 15.05
C LEU A 90 4.88 -23.05 16.14
N SER A 91 6.07 -23.65 16.22
CA SER A 91 6.41 -24.54 17.34
C SER A 91 6.50 -23.74 18.65
N VAL A 92 6.33 -24.41 19.79
CA VAL A 92 6.50 -23.78 21.12
C VAL A 92 7.88 -23.12 21.24
N PHE A 93 8.94 -23.76 20.75
CA PHE A 93 10.30 -23.22 20.79
C PHE A 93 10.40 -21.91 20.01
N ASP A 94 9.87 -21.87 18.78
CA ASP A 94 9.89 -20.65 17.95
C ASP A 94 9.07 -19.50 18.57
N ILE A 95 7.97 -19.83 19.24
CA ILE A 95 7.14 -18.84 19.95
C ILE A 95 7.93 -18.24 21.12
N VAL A 96 8.59 -19.09 21.91
CA VAL A 96 9.41 -18.66 23.06
C VAL A 96 10.60 -17.84 22.60
N ASP A 97 11.31 -18.26 21.55
CA ASP A 97 12.46 -17.52 21.01
C ASP A 97 12.06 -16.14 20.53
N LYS A 98 10.90 -16.00 19.87
CA LYS A 98 10.39 -14.70 19.44
C LYS A 98 10.04 -13.79 20.61
N TYR A 99 9.43 -14.33 21.67
CA TYR A 99 9.17 -13.53 22.87
C TYR A 99 10.46 -13.19 23.63
N SER A 100 11.48 -14.05 23.57
CA SER A 100 12.81 -13.75 24.12
C SER A 100 13.47 -12.59 23.38
N LEU A 101 13.38 -12.57 22.04
CA LEU A 101 13.88 -11.46 21.23
C LEU A 101 13.15 -10.15 21.57
N ASP A 102 11.81 -10.18 21.65
CA ASP A 102 11.03 -9.00 22.04
C ASP A 102 11.46 -8.47 23.43
N TYR A 103 11.80 -9.37 24.36
CA TYR A 103 12.27 -9.02 25.70
C TYR A 103 13.71 -8.46 25.71
N ASP A 104 14.61 -9.06 24.94
CA ASP A 104 15.99 -8.58 24.80
C ASP A 104 16.01 -7.19 24.14
N ASP A 105 15.13 -6.95 23.17
CA ASP A 105 14.95 -5.64 22.56
C ASP A 105 14.37 -4.62 23.55
N ALA A 106 13.40 -5.02 24.39
CA ALA A 106 12.89 -4.16 25.45
C ALA A 106 13.98 -3.80 26.50
N LEU A 107 14.85 -4.74 26.85
CA LEU A 107 15.96 -4.54 27.78
C LEU A 107 17.01 -3.54 27.29
N LYS A 108 17.20 -3.42 25.97
CA LYS A 108 18.09 -2.39 25.39
C LYS A 108 17.55 -0.99 25.62
N ILE A 109 16.23 -0.85 25.71
CA ILE A 109 15.52 0.44 25.85
C ILE A 109 15.39 0.82 27.32
N GLU A 110 14.98 -0.11 28.17
CA GLU A 110 14.85 0.09 29.61
C GLU A 110 15.65 -1.00 30.35
N PRO A 111 16.85 -0.67 30.88
CA PRO A 111 17.70 -1.65 31.57
C PRO A 111 17.09 -2.16 32.90
N GLU A 112 16.17 -1.42 33.51
CA GLU A 112 15.53 -1.78 34.76
C GLU A 112 14.34 -2.73 34.53
N LYS A 113 14.58 -4.04 34.75
CA LYS A 113 13.59 -5.12 34.53
C LYS A 113 12.23 -4.89 35.18
N ASP A 114 12.20 -4.32 36.38
CA ASP A 114 10.95 -4.05 37.09
C ASP A 114 10.13 -2.94 36.41
N LYS A 115 10.78 -1.98 35.74
CA LYS A 115 10.08 -0.99 34.92
C LYS A 115 9.50 -1.61 33.67
N ILE A 116 10.22 -2.49 32.96
CA ILE A 116 9.70 -3.20 31.78
C ILE A 116 8.40 -3.94 32.13
N LYS A 117 8.40 -4.65 33.27
CA LYS A 117 7.26 -5.43 33.77
C LYS A 117 6.01 -4.59 34.08
N HIS A 118 6.19 -3.29 34.35
CA HIS A 118 5.13 -2.35 34.73
C HIS A 118 4.87 -1.28 33.67
N THR A 119 5.56 -1.32 32.53
CA THR A 119 5.36 -0.38 31.44
C THR A 119 4.09 -0.75 30.70
N ILE A 120 3.15 0.19 30.62
CA ILE A 120 1.94 0.08 29.78
C ILE A 120 2.27 0.81 28.48
N GLY A 121 2.27 0.08 27.36
CA GLY A 121 2.56 0.64 26.04
C GLY A 121 1.42 1.54 25.60
N ASP A 122 1.74 2.77 25.23
CA ASP A 122 0.82 3.73 24.65
C ASP A 122 1.05 3.80 23.13
N ASP A 123 0.05 3.41 22.34
CA ASP A 123 0.08 3.50 20.87
C ASP A 123 -0.43 4.86 20.34
N ASN A 124 -0.72 5.81 21.23
CA ASN A 124 -1.18 7.15 20.87
C ASN A 124 -0.19 7.87 19.95
N ILE A 125 1.13 7.69 20.15
CA ILE A 125 2.16 8.32 19.31
C ILE A 125 2.12 7.75 17.89
N GLU A 126 2.05 6.42 17.73
CA GLU A 126 1.95 5.78 16.40
C GLU A 126 0.67 6.19 15.68
N LYS A 127 -0.47 6.18 16.39
CA LYS A 127 -1.76 6.64 15.84
C LYS A 127 -1.67 8.11 15.42
N LYS A 128 -1.04 8.97 16.22
CA LYS A 128 -0.86 10.39 15.90
C LYS A 128 0.03 10.58 14.68
N ILE A 129 1.13 9.85 14.55
CA ILE A 129 1.99 9.86 13.36
C ILE A 129 1.23 9.38 12.12
N MET A 130 0.42 8.31 12.23
CA MET A 130 -0.44 7.87 11.13
C MET A 130 -1.44 8.96 10.70
N LEU A 131 -2.14 9.57 11.65
CA LEU A 131 -3.09 10.66 11.38
C LEU A 131 -2.40 11.89 10.78
N LEU A 132 -1.19 12.23 11.21
CA LEU A 132 -0.39 13.31 10.62
C LEU A 132 -0.02 13.01 9.16
N ASN A 133 0.33 11.76 8.85
CA ASN A 133 0.63 11.34 7.48
C ASN A 133 -0.60 11.45 6.56
N GLU A 134 -1.80 11.20 7.08
CA GLU A 134 -3.07 11.33 6.34
C GLU A 134 -3.50 12.78 6.06
N ILE A 135 -2.85 13.80 6.63
CA ILE A 135 -3.18 15.20 6.33
C ILE A 135 -2.82 15.51 4.87
N LEU A 136 -3.84 15.84 4.09
CA LEU A 136 -3.73 16.24 2.68
C LEU A 136 -3.62 17.76 2.59
N ILE A 137 -2.39 18.27 2.46
CA ILE A 137 -2.13 19.69 2.21
C ILE A 137 -2.17 19.90 0.68
N PRO A 138 -2.84 20.95 0.17
CA PRO A 138 -2.84 21.26 -1.26
C PRO A 138 -1.42 21.39 -1.81
N GLU A 139 -1.20 20.88 -3.03
CA GLU A 139 0.07 21.04 -3.71
C GLU A 139 0.28 22.49 -4.16
N PRO A 140 1.54 22.97 -4.22
CA PRO A 140 1.84 24.27 -4.80
C PRO A 140 1.31 24.38 -6.24
N ILE A 141 0.70 25.51 -6.56
CA ILE A 141 0.24 25.84 -7.90
C ILE A 141 1.46 26.19 -8.75
N ILE A 142 1.77 25.36 -9.73
CA ILE A 142 2.92 25.55 -10.63
C ILE A 142 2.44 26.03 -12.00
N LYS A 143 2.85 27.23 -12.39
CA LYS A 143 2.66 27.79 -13.74
C LYS A 143 3.97 28.29 -14.30
N GLU A 144 4.24 27.94 -15.56
CA GLU A 144 5.40 28.45 -16.27
C GLU A 144 5.21 29.93 -16.67
N LYS A 145 6.30 30.67 -16.89
CA LYS A 145 6.22 32.04 -17.44
C LYS A 145 5.48 32.09 -18.80
N SER A 146 5.52 31.00 -19.54
CA SER A 146 4.81 30.83 -20.82
C SER A 146 3.28 30.91 -20.65
N PHE A 147 2.74 30.53 -19.49
CA PHE A 147 1.31 30.61 -19.19
C PHE A 147 0.84 32.07 -19.11
N TYR A 148 1.50 32.90 -18.31
CA TYR A 148 1.11 34.30 -18.12
C TYR A 148 1.22 35.11 -19.41
N SER A 149 2.30 34.91 -20.16
CA SER A 149 2.49 35.55 -21.46
C SER A 149 1.45 35.13 -22.50
N LYS A 150 1.09 33.83 -22.56
CA LYS A 150 -0.01 33.36 -23.43
C LYS A 150 -1.36 33.91 -23.02
N LEU A 151 -1.65 33.96 -21.72
CA LEU A 151 -2.90 34.53 -21.21
C LEU A 151 -3.03 36.00 -21.62
N GLU A 152 -1.96 36.79 -21.46
CA GLU A 152 -1.94 38.19 -21.90
C GLU A 152 -2.06 38.34 -23.43
N ASP A 153 -1.31 37.54 -24.19
CA ASP A 153 -1.35 37.54 -25.67
C ASP A 153 -2.75 37.20 -26.18
N TYR A 154 -3.39 36.14 -25.67
CA TYR A 154 -4.74 35.77 -26.07
C TYR A 154 -5.79 36.80 -25.67
N GLN A 155 -5.64 37.49 -24.54
CA GLN A 155 -6.56 38.55 -24.15
C GLN A 155 -6.45 39.82 -25.01
N ASN A 156 -5.27 40.09 -25.56
CA ASN A 156 -4.99 41.27 -26.36
C ASN A 156 -5.22 41.06 -27.87
N LYS A 157 -5.46 39.82 -28.29
CA LYS A 157 -5.74 39.50 -29.70
C LYS A 157 -7.18 39.80 -30.09
N THR A 158 -7.35 40.20 -31.34
CA THR A 158 -8.66 40.27 -31.98
C THR A 158 -8.94 38.96 -32.70
N TYR A 159 -10.13 38.42 -32.46
CA TYR A 159 -10.58 37.17 -33.08
C TYR A 159 -11.57 37.49 -34.19
N THR A 160 -11.31 36.97 -35.38
CA THR A 160 -12.27 37.08 -36.48
C THR A 160 -13.49 36.22 -36.18
N ASP A 161 -14.68 36.73 -36.49
CA ASP A 161 -15.96 36.01 -36.32
C ASP A 161 -16.16 34.97 -37.42
N ILE A 162 -15.17 34.10 -37.59
CA ILE A 162 -15.31 32.91 -38.42
C ILE A 162 -16.01 31.87 -37.55
N GLN A 163 -17.07 31.27 -38.10
CA GLN A 163 -17.69 30.07 -37.51
C GLN A 163 -16.70 28.91 -37.59
N ILE A 164 -16.00 28.69 -36.49
CA ILE A 164 -15.10 27.56 -36.31
C ILE A 164 -15.93 26.39 -35.79
N PRO A 165 -15.86 25.20 -36.42
CA PRO A 165 -16.51 24.01 -35.88
C PRO A 165 -16.02 23.70 -34.47
N HIS A 166 -16.88 23.12 -33.63
CA HIS A 166 -16.51 22.77 -32.25
C HIS A 166 -15.26 21.88 -32.20
N SER A 167 -14.47 21.97 -31.14
CA SER A 167 -13.18 21.25 -30.98
C SER A 167 -13.21 19.76 -31.30
N ILE A 168 -14.29 19.07 -30.93
CA ILE A 168 -14.50 17.65 -31.25
C ILE A 168 -14.60 17.43 -32.77
N VAL A 169 -15.27 18.33 -33.48
CA VAL A 169 -15.41 18.28 -34.94
C VAL A 169 -14.07 18.54 -35.61
N ILE A 170 -13.28 19.51 -35.13
CA ILE A 170 -11.94 19.76 -35.67
C ILE A 170 -11.02 18.55 -35.45
N LYS A 171 -11.04 17.94 -34.26
CA LYS A 171 -10.25 16.73 -33.99
C LYS A 171 -10.66 15.57 -34.90
N TRP A 172 -11.97 15.35 -35.07
CA TRP A 172 -12.50 14.36 -36.00
C TRP A 172 -12.11 14.63 -37.45
N LEU A 173 -12.15 15.89 -37.89
CA LEU A 173 -11.69 16.30 -39.22
C LEU A 173 -10.19 16.08 -39.40
N SER A 174 -9.36 16.42 -38.41
CA SER A 174 -7.91 16.21 -38.44
C SER A 174 -7.54 14.72 -38.49
N GLU A 175 -8.25 13.85 -37.77
CA GLU A 175 -8.10 12.40 -37.87
C GLU A 175 -8.64 11.87 -39.21
N GLY A 176 -9.76 12.41 -39.69
CA GLY A 176 -10.36 12.11 -40.96
C GLY A 176 -9.46 12.45 -42.15
N VAL A 177 -8.76 13.58 -42.14
CA VAL A 177 -7.82 13.95 -43.22
C VAL A 177 -6.69 12.91 -43.33
N LYS A 178 -6.13 12.45 -42.22
CA LYS A 178 -5.03 11.46 -42.21
C LYS A 178 -5.37 10.16 -42.94
N ILE A 179 -6.60 9.66 -42.79
CA ILE A 179 -7.00 8.40 -43.43
C ILE A 179 -7.28 8.53 -44.94
N HIS A 180 -7.30 9.76 -45.47
CA HIS A 180 -7.52 10.08 -46.88
C HIS A 180 -6.25 10.56 -47.60
N GLU A 181 -5.09 10.47 -46.96
CA GLU A 181 -3.81 10.86 -47.54
C GLU A 181 -3.58 10.15 -48.89
N ASN A 182 -3.33 10.94 -49.95
CA ASN A 182 -3.12 10.48 -51.33
C ASN A 182 -4.29 9.71 -51.97
N LYS A 183 -5.53 9.87 -51.48
CA LYS A 183 -6.71 9.19 -52.04
C LYS A 183 -7.58 10.12 -52.89
N GLU A 184 -8.16 9.56 -53.95
CA GLU A 184 -9.05 10.29 -54.87
C GLU A 184 -10.54 10.23 -54.46
N LYS A 185 -10.89 9.35 -53.52
CA LYS A 185 -12.25 9.13 -53.04
C LYS A 185 -12.31 9.09 -51.51
N CYS A 186 -13.46 9.50 -50.98
CA CYS A 186 -13.78 9.41 -49.57
C CYS A 186 -13.99 7.95 -49.15
N GLU A 187 -13.32 7.51 -48.08
CA GLU A 187 -13.43 6.16 -47.50
C GLU A 187 -14.78 5.90 -46.86
N PHE A 188 -15.51 6.95 -46.47
CA PHE A 188 -16.81 6.80 -45.82
C PHE A 188 -17.98 6.72 -46.81
N CYS A 189 -17.93 7.47 -47.92
CA CYS A 189 -19.06 7.59 -48.85
C CYS A 189 -18.74 7.29 -50.32
N GLY A 190 -17.47 7.05 -50.66
CA GLY A 190 -17.05 6.71 -52.03
C GLY A 190 -17.05 7.87 -53.03
N SER A 191 -17.51 9.06 -52.64
CA SER A 191 -17.50 10.26 -53.48
C SER A 191 -16.08 10.76 -53.76
N PRO A 192 -15.83 11.40 -54.92
CA PRO A 192 -14.56 12.07 -55.18
C PRO A 192 -14.23 13.09 -54.09
N ILE A 193 -12.98 13.10 -53.64
CA ILE A 193 -12.50 14.00 -52.59
C ILE A 193 -11.39 14.90 -53.14
N ASN A 194 -11.48 16.20 -52.87
CA ASN A 194 -10.36 17.11 -53.10
C ASN A 194 -9.53 17.20 -51.83
N TYR A 195 -8.59 16.26 -51.68
CA TYR A 195 -7.77 16.11 -50.49
C TYR A 195 -7.07 17.43 -50.10
N LYS A 196 -6.36 18.08 -51.04
CA LYS A 196 -5.56 19.28 -50.77
C LYS A 196 -6.41 20.45 -50.26
N ASP A 197 -7.59 20.65 -50.83
CA ASP A 197 -8.47 21.74 -50.39
C ASP A 197 -9.08 21.47 -49.01
N ILE A 198 -9.41 20.21 -48.71
CA ILE A 198 -9.91 19.81 -47.40
C ILE A 198 -8.81 19.89 -46.34
N GLU A 199 -7.62 19.37 -46.63
CA GLU A 199 -6.43 19.46 -45.78
C GLU A 199 -6.13 20.92 -45.43
N LYS A 200 -6.01 21.79 -46.43
CA LYS A 200 -5.78 23.22 -46.23
C LYS A 200 -6.87 23.89 -45.40
N LYS A 201 -8.13 23.49 -45.57
CA LYS A 201 -9.25 24.03 -44.80
C LYS A 201 -9.23 23.55 -43.35
N VAL A 202 -8.92 22.28 -43.11
CA VAL A 202 -8.74 21.72 -41.76
C VAL A 202 -7.54 22.34 -41.06
N GLU A 203 -6.41 22.49 -41.75
CA GLU A 203 -5.24 23.22 -41.25
C GLU A 203 -5.56 24.68 -40.90
N SER A 204 -6.40 25.34 -41.71
CA SER A 204 -6.85 26.71 -41.41
C SER A 204 -7.72 26.82 -40.15
N PHE A 205 -8.34 25.71 -39.71
CA PHE A 205 -9.06 25.64 -38.44
C PHE A 205 -8.13 25.30 -37.27
N VAL A 206 -7.20 24.35 -37.46
CA VAL A 206 -6.24 23.92 -36.43
C VAL A 206 -5.26 25.04 -36.07
N ASN A 207 -4.74 25.74 -37.07
CA ASN A 207 -3.84 26.89 -36.89
C ASN A 207 -4.61 28.20 -36.63
N ASN A 208 -5.92 28.12 -36.39
CA ASN A 208 -6.69 29.30 -36.06
C ASN A 208 -6.43 29.69 -34.62
N VAL A 209 -5.89 30.89 -34.44
CA VAL A 209 -5.58 31.44 -33.11
C VAL A 209 -6.79 31.47 -32.17
N LYS A 210 -8.01 31.58 -32.72
CA LYS A 210 -9.27 31.46 -31.98
C LYS A 210 -9.42 30.08 -31.34
N PHE A 211 -9.16 29.02 -32.11
CA PHE A 211 -9.26 27.64 -31.64
C PHE A 211 -8.19 27.32 -30.59
N GLU A 212 -6.96 27.78 -30.80
CA GLU A 212 -5.89 27.63 -29.81
C GLU A 212 -6.22 28.31 -28.48
N ALA A 213 -6.78 29.53 -28.54
CA ALA A 213 -7.18 30.28 -27.35
C ALA A 213 -8.34 29.58 -26.61
N GLU A 214 -9.36 29.07 -27.33
CA GLU A 214 -10.46 28.30 -26.73
C GLU A 214 -9.95 27.06 -25.99
N ILE A 215 -9.03 26.29 -26.59
CA ILE A 215 -8.40 25.14 -25.93
C ILE A 215 -7.61 25.58 -24.70
N PHE A 216 -6.83 26.65 -24.81
CA PHE A 216 -6.06 27.20 -23.70
C PHE A 216 -6.99 27.52 -22.51
N PHE A 217 -7.99 28.37 -22.69
CA PHE A 217 -8.91 28.74 -21.61
C PHE A 217 -9.64 27.55 -21.01
N LYS A 218 -10.05 26.57 -21.83
CA LYS A 218 -10.69 25.35 -21.36
C LYS A 218 -9.77 24.50 -20.48
N ASN A 219 -8.53 24.29 -20.89
CA ASN A 219 -7.57 23.50 -20.12
C ASN A 219 -7.22 24.21 -18.80
N GLU A 220 -7.05 25.52 -18.84
CA GLU A 220 -6.77 26.31 -17.64
C GLU A 220 -7.96 26.32 -16.68
N HIS A 221 -9.20 26.43 -17.17
CA HIS A 221 -10.40 26.25 -16.35
C HIS A 221 -10.39 24.88 -15.63
N GLN A 222 -10.15 23.79 -16.34
CA GLN A 222 -10.09 22.45 -15.74
C GLN A 222 -8.99 22.32 -14.68
N PHE A 223 -7.85 22.97 -14.89
CA PHE A 223 -6.77 23.01 -13.91
C PHE A 223 -7.23 23.75 -12.64
N PHE A 224 -7.79 24.96 -12.76
CA PHE A 224 -8.19 25.75 -11.60
C PHE A 224 -9.41 25.19 -10.87
N VAL A 225 -10.27 24.41 -11.54
CA VAL A 225 -11.32 23.61 -10.86
C VAL A 225 -10.69 22.65 -9.84
N LYS A 226 -9.66 21.89 -10.23
CA LYS A 226 -8.99 20.95 -9.31
C LYS A 226 -8.30 21.66 -8.16
N VAL A 227 -7.64 22.77 -8.45
CA VAL A 227 -7.01 23.62 -7.42
C VAL A 227 -8.06 24.05 -6.39
N LEU A 228 -9.21 24.56 -6.84
CA LEU A 228 -10.31 24.95 -5.95
C LEU A 228 -10.85 23.76 -5.14
N GLU A 229 -10.99 22.58 -5.75
CA GLU A 229 -11.41 21.35 -5.05
C GLU A 229 -10.45 20.98 -3.93
N ASP A 230 -9.13 20.98 -4.20
CA ASP A 230 -8.10 20.64 -3.23
C ASP A 230 -8.07 21.62 -2.04
N PHE A 231 -8.12 22.93 -2.32
CA PHE A 231 -8.18 23.95 -1.28
C PHE A 231 -9.47 23.87 -0.45
N ASN A 232 -10.62 23.65 -1.09
CA ASN A 232 -11.89 23.51 -0.38
C ASN A 232 -11.89 22.26 0.51
N ALA A 233 -11.37 21.13 0.03
CA ALA A 233 -11.22 19.92 0.83
C ALA A 233 -10.32 20.15 2.04
N PHE A 234 -9.21 20.88 1.86
CA PHE A 234 -8.31 21.25 2.96
C PHE A 234 -9.01 22.12 4.01
N ILE A 235 -9.77 23.13 3.59
CA ILE A 235 -10.52 24.02 4.48
C ILE A 235 -11.65 23.29 5.21
N GLN A 236 -12.35 22.36 4.54
CA GLN A 236 -13.41 21.57 5.17
C GLN A 236 -12.88 20.67 6.30
N ASN A 237 -11.61 20.26 6.23
CA ASN A 237 -10.95 19.45 7.26
C ASN A 237 -10.22 20.29 8.31
N LYS A 238 -10.45 21.61 8.36
CA LYS A 238 -9.81 22.56 9.27
C LYS A 238 -9.73 22.05 10.70
N ASP A 239 -10.85 21.71 11.32
CA ASP A 239 -10.90 21.38 12.75
C ASP A 239 -10.04 20.14 13.08
N LYS A 240 -10.11 19.11 12.22
CA LYS A 240 -9.26 17.90 12.32
C LYS A 240 -7.78 18.26 12.20
N TYR A 241 -7.42 19.10 11.23
CA TYR A 241 -6.03 19.46 11.00
C TYR A 241 -5.47 20.41 12.06
N GLU A 242 -6.31 21.26 12.65
CA GLU A 242 -5.95 22.12 13.78
C GLU A 242 -5.64 21.33 15.04
N GLU A 243 -6.41 20.27 15.33
CA GLU A 243 -6.11 19.38 16.45
C GLU A 243 -4.75 18.70 16.31
N LEU A 244 -4.36 18.35 15.07
CA LEU A 244 -3.12 17.64 14.78
C LEU A 244 -1.90 18.56 14.64
N LEU A 245 -2.03 19.71 13.98
CA LEU A 245 -0.93 20.63 13.66
C LEU A 245 -0.85 21.85 14.60
N GLY A 246 -1.88 22.08 15.40
CA GLY A 246 -1.99 23.17 16.37
C GLY A 246 -2.62 24.45 15.82
N ASN A 247 -2.98 25.34 16.76
CA ASN A 247 -3.76 26.57 16.53
C ASN A 247 -3.14 27.58 15.54
N ASN A 248 -1.86 27.45 15.20
CA ASN A 248 -1.25 28.31 14.19
C ASN A 248 -1.80 28.05 12.78
N LEU A 249 -2.38 26.87 12.53
CA LEU A 249 -2.95 26.51 11.23
C LEU A 249 -4.16 27.39 10.86
N SER A 250 -4.96 27.81 11.85
CA SER A 250 -6.13 28.67 11.64
C SER A 250 -5.80 29.95 10.89
N TYR A 251 -4.63 30.54 11.18
CA TYR A 251 -4.16 31.75 10.52
C TYR A 251 -4.01 31.49 9.01
N TYR A 252 -3.26 30.45 8.63
CA TYR A 252 -3.02 30.12 7.23
C TYR A 252 -4.31 29.75 6.49
N ILE A 253 -5.18 28.94 7.10
CA ILE A 253 -6.48 28.57 6.51
C ILE A 253 -7.35 29.81 6.26
N ASN A 254 -7.38 30.76 7.19
CA ASN A 254 -8.15 31.99 7.01
C ASN A 254 -7.55 32.89 5.92
N GLN A 255 -6.23 32.94 5.77
CA GLN A 255 -5.59 33.66 4.66
C GLN A 255 -5.93 33.02 3.31
N ILE A 256 -5.80 31.69 3.20
CA ILE A 256 -6.19 30.95 1.98
C ILE A 256 -7.65 31.22 1.64
N LYS A 257 -8.55 31.11 2.62
CA LYS A 257 -9.98 31.36 2.43
C LYS A 257 -10.26 32.78 1.95
N GLY A 258 -9.51 33.78 2.43
CA GLY A 258 -9.63 35.17 1.99
C GLY A 258 -9.35 35.37 0.50
N GLU A 259 -8.52 34.51 -0.09
CA GLU A 259 -8.13 34.58 -1.50
C GLU A 259 -8.96 33.68 -2.42
N LEU A 260 -9.78 32.77 -1.88
CA LEU A 260 -10.53 31.81 -2.70
C LEU A 260 -11.60 32.47 -3.58
N ASP A 261 -12.22 33.55 -3.13
CA ASP A 261 -13.19 34.31 -3.93
C ASP A 261 -12.55 34.81 -5.24
N TYR A 262 -11.26 35.18 -5.20
CA TYR A 262 -10.53 35.55 -6.42
C TYR A 262 -10.37 34.35 -7.35
N PHE A 263 -9.99 33.19 -6.83
CA PHE A 263 -9.82 31.98 -7.64
C PHE A 263 -11.14 31.48 -8.24
N GLU A 264 -12.25 31.62 -7.52
CA GLU A 264 -13.58 31.33 -8.06
C GLU A 264 -13.93 32.27 -9.21
N ASN A 265 -13.70 33.57 -9.04
CA ASN A 265 -13.90 34.57 -10.09
C ASN A 265 -13.00 34.34 -11.31
N LEU A 266 -11.73 34.00 -11.09
CA LEU A 266 -10.79 33.59 -12.13
C LEU A 266 -11.32 32.37 -12.89
N ASN A 267 -11.75 31.34 -12.17
CA ASN A 267 -12.24 30.11 -12.77
C ASN A 267 -13.49 30.35 -13.63
N ASN A 268 -14.39 31.21 -13.17
CA ASN A 268 -15.56 31.66 -13.94
C ASN A 268 -15.15 32.46 -15.19
N ALA A 269 -14.17 33.34 -15.09
CA ALA A 269 -13.64 34.09 -16.22
C ALA A 269 -13.01 33.15 -17.27
N LEU A 270 -12.21 32.17 -16.84
CA LEU A 270 -11.62 31.15 -17.72
C LEU A 270 -12.71 30.31 -18.42
N TYR A 271 -13.74 29.90 -17.68
CA TYR A 271 -14.89 29.21 -18.26
C TYR A 271 -15.58 30.06 -19.33
N ASN A 272 -15.95 31.30 -19.00
CA ASN A 272 -16.61 32.21 -19.94
C ASN A 272 -15.76 32.45 -21.20
N ASN A 273 -14.45 32.65 -21.02
CA ASN A 273 -13.51 32.86 -22.12
C ASN A 273 -13.38 31.62 -23.02
N SER A 274 -13.53 30.42 -22.44
CA SER A 274 -13.59 29.17 -23.23
C SER A 274 -14.87 29.02 -24.06
N GLN A 275 -15.96 29.68 -23.64
CA GLN A 275 -17.25 29.61 -24.34
C GLN A 275 -17.43 30.76 -25.35
N ASN A 276 -16.86 31.93 -25.08
CA ASN A 276 -17.01 33.12 -25.90
C ASN A 276 -15.70 33.91 -26.03
N ILE A 277 -14.82 33.43 -26.90
CA ILE A 277 -13.51 34.04 -27.15
C ILE A 277 -13.58 35.42 -27.82
N THR A 278 -14.71 35.74 -28.47
CA THR A 278 -14.91 37.04 -29.13
C THR A 278 -15.23 38.17 -28.15
N SER A 279 -15.56 37.84 -26.90
CA SER A 279 -15.84 38.81 -25.83
C SER A 279 -15.28 38.29 -24.51
N LEU A 280 -13.97 38.43 -24.34
CA LEU A 280 -13.25 37.93 -23.17
C LEU A 280 -13.57 38.74 -21.91
N THR A 281 -13.73 38.04 -20.80
CA THR A 281 -13.61 38.57 -19.44
C THR A 281 -12.12 38.76 -19.14
N PRO A 282 -11.66 39.98 -18.82
CA PRO A 282 -10.24 40.25 -18.60
C PRO A 282 -9.74 39.61 -17.30
N ILE A 283 -8.55 39.00 -17.36
CA ILE A 283 -7.83 38.46 -16.21
C ILE A 283 -6.52 39.23 -16.05
N ASN A 284 -6.25 39.73 -14.85
CA ASN A 284 -5.03 40.45 -14.51
C ASN A 284 -3.90 39.46 -14.20
N THR A 285 -2.98 39.29 -15.15
CA THR A 285 -1.88 38.32 -15.05
C THR A 285 -0.92 38.59 -13.90
N LYS A 286 -0.64 39.87 -13.60
CA LYS A 286 0.27 40.25 -12.50
C LYS A 286 -0.33 39.96 -11.13
N GLU A 287 -1.61 40.25 -10.98
CA GLU A 287 -2.35 39.96 -9.75
C GLU A 287 -2.47 38.44 -9.54
N LEU A 288 -2.78 37.69 -10.60
CA LEU A 288 -2.80 36.23 -10.57
C LEU A 288 -1.43 35.63 -10.17
N GLU A 289 -0.34 36.09 -10.78
CA GLU A 289 1.02 35.64 -10.45
C GLU A 289 1.35 35.91 -8.98
N SER A 290 1.07 37.13 -8.50
CA SER A 290 1.31 37.53 -7.10
C SER A 290 0.50 36.69 -6.11
N LEU A 291 -0.73 36.36 -6.47
CA LEU A 291 -1.64 35.57 -5.64
C LEU A 291 -1.20 34.09 -5.57
N ILE A 292 -0.80 33.51 -6.70
CA ILE A 292 -0.24 32.16 -6.77
C ILE A 292 1.02 32.07 -5.90
N ASP A 293 1.92 33.05 -5.99
CA ASP A 293 3.13 33.10 -5.17
C ASP A 293 2.81 33.20 -3.67
N PHE A 294 1.81 34.01 -3.31
CA PHE A 294 1.34 34.13 -1.94
C PHE A 294 0.78 32.80 -1.39
N LEU A 295 -0.14 32.15 -2.13
CA LEU A 295 -0.71 30.87 -1.73
C LEU A 295 0.37 29.77 -1.62
N ASN A 296 1.29 29.72 -2.58
CA ASN A 296 2.41 28.78 -2.55
C ASN A 296 3.29 28.97 -1.31
N LYS A 297 3.53 30.23 -0.90
CA LYS A 297 4.24 30.52 0.34
C LYS A 297 3.50 30.00 1.57
N LEU A 298 2.18 30.19 1.63
CA LEU A 298 1.35 29.65 2.72
C LEU A 298 1.43 28.12 2.77
N ILE A 299 1.31 27.44 1.63
CA ILE A 299 1.46 25.97 1.52
C ILE A 299 2.82 25.52 2.04
N VAL A 300 3.90 26.20 1.65
CA VAL A 300 5.26 25.88 2.11
C VAL A 300 5.36 26.02 3.64
N ASP A 301 4.79 27.08 4.20
CA ASP A 301 4.84 27.30 5.65
C ASP A 301 3.98 26.28 6.42
N ILE A 302 2.81 25.88 5.90
CA ILE A 302 2.01 24.77 6.46
C ILE A 302 2.81 23.46 6.43
N ASN A 303 3.49 23.15 5.31
CA ASN A 303 4.32 21.96 5.21
C ASN A 303 5.48 21.96 6.22
N LYS A 304 6.08 23.13 6.49
CA LYS A 304 7.09 23.27 7.56
C LYS A 304 6.49 23.00 8.94
N ILE A 305 5.26 23.44 9.20
CA ILE A 305 4.55 23.15 10.45
C ILE A 305 4.35 21.65 10.59
N LYS A 306 3.82 20.98 9.54
CA LYS A 306 3.64 19.52 9.51
C LYS A 306 4.95 18.79 9.78
N ALA A 307 6.03 19.15 9.06
CA ALA A 307 7.35 18.55 9.26
C ALA A 307 7.87 18.75 10.68
N LYS A 308 7.72 19.95 11.25
CA LYS A 308 8.15 20.23 12.63
C LYS A 308 7.39 19.38 13.64
N VAL A 309 6.06 19.28 13.51
CA VAL A 309 5.22 18.47 14.39
C VAL A 309 5.60 17.00 14.25
N MET A 310 5.74 16.49 13.03
CA MET A 310 6.18 15.11 12.79
C MET A 310 7.53 14.81 13.46
N SER A 311 8.55 15.65 13.25
CA SER A 311 9.86 15.46 13.90
C SER A 311 9.82 15.58 15.43
N GLN A 312 8.85 16.30 16.00
CA GLN A 312 8.66 16.34 17.46
C GLN A 312 8.07 15.03 17.97
N GLU A 313 7.03 14.52 17.32
CA GLU A 313 6.41 13.24 17.68
C GLU A 313 7.38 12.06 17.47
N GLU A 314 8.18 12.07 16.39
CA GLU A 314 9.21 11.06 16.11
C GLU A 314 10.36 11.08 17.14
N LYS A 315 10.73 12.23 17.69
CA LYS A 315 11.73 12.33 18.77
C LYS A 315 11.17 11.92 20.14
N SER A 316 9.86 12.04 20.31
CA SER A 316 9.15 11.49 21.47
C SER A 316 8.95 9.98 21.35
N TYR A 317 9.13 9.41 20.16
CA TYR A 317 9.33 7.98 19.96
C TYR A 317 10.75 7.61 20.43
N PRO A 318 10.94 6.60 21.30
CA PRO A 318 12.27 6.14 21.65
C PRO A 318 12.90 5.50 20.40
N THR A 319 13.73 6.24 19.69
CA THR A 319 14.49 5.72 18.55
C THR A 319 15.57 4.76 19.04
N LEU A 320 15.45 3.50 18.60
CA LEU A 320 16.54 2.53 18.48
C LEU A 320 17.68 3.14 17.66
N GLU A 321 18.74 3.59 18.33
CA GLU A 321 20.06 3.64 17.69
C GLU A 321 20.64 2.22 17.74
N LEU A 322 20.87 1.66 16.54
CA LEU A 322 21.37 0.30 16.28
C LEU A 322 22.73 0.00 16.92
#